data_AF-A0A6F8Y3W5-F1
#
_entry.id   AF-A0A6F8Y3W5-F1
#
_cell.length_a   1.000
_cell.length_b   1.000
_cell.length_c   1.000
_cell.angle_alpha   90.00
_cell.angle_beta   90.00
_cell.angle_gamma   90.00
#
_symmetry.space_group_name_H-M   'P 1'
#
loop_
_entity.id
_entity.type
_entity.pdbx_description
1 polymer ?
#
loop_
_entity_poly.entity_id
_entity_poly.type
_entity_poly.pdbx_seq_one_letter_code
_entity_poly.pdbx_strand_id
1 'polypeptide(L)'
;MTTQPEVTVVVDEFDGGPDTVQRAAATPEELQPYAELGLRDDEYERIREVLGRRPTQSELAMYSIMWSEHCSYKSSKVHLRQFGEKVPPSDKLLAGIGENAGVIQVSDDIAVTFKVESHNHPSYVEPYQGAATGVGGIVRDILAMGARPVAVMDPLRFGAADHEDTARVLPGVVSGIGGMETASACPTSAARSSSTPATRATRWSTRSASACCRSTACKTRPLPARATSWC
;
A
#
# COMPACT_ATOMS: atom_id res chain seq x y z
N MET A 1 -49.77 -7.39 -2.85
CA MET A 1 -48.69 -6.52 -2.32
C MET A 1 -47.48 -7.41 -2.19
N THR A 2 -46.61 -7.36 -3.19
CA THR A 2 -45.54 -8.32 -3.45
C THR A 2 -44.44 -8.15 -2.40
N THR A 3 -44.23 -9.16 -1.58
CA THR A 3 -43.10 -9.25 -0.64
C THR A 3 -41.82 -9.42 -1.44
N GLN A 4 -40.87 -8.48 -1.28
CA GLN A 4 -39.52 -8.64 -1.80
C GLN A 4 -38.82 -9.80 -1.08
N PRO A 5 -38.01 -10.62 -1.76
CA PRO A 5 -37.23 -11.64 -1.08
C PRO A 5 -36.14 -10.98 -0.23
N GLU A 6 -36.08 -11.45 1.00
CA GLU A 6 -35.17 -11.08 2.06
C GLU A 6 -33.73 -11.48 1.68
N VAL A 7 -32.80 -10.54 1.79
CA VAL A 7 -31.35 -10.78 1.61
C VAL A 7 -30.85 -11.47 2.89
N THR A 8 -30.95 -12.78 2.96
CA THR A 8 -30.50 -13.55 4.13
C THR A 8 -30.08 -14.96 3.75
N VAL A 9 -28.90 -15.14 3.13
CA VAL A 9 -27.91 -16.15 3.54
C VAL A 9 -26.55 -15.70 2.99
N VAL A 10 -25.66 -15.23 3.86
CA VAL A 10 -24.21 -15.34 3.59
C VAL A 10 -23.98 -16.84 3.54
N VAL A 11 -23.61 -17.39 2.38
CA VAL A 11 -23.32 -18.82 2.19
C VAL A 11 -22.24 -19.25 3.20
N ASP A 12 -22.65 -19.67 4.39
CA ASP A 12 -21.83 -20.20 5.48
C ASP A 12 -21.60 -21.72 5.34
N GLU A 13 -22.04 -22.31 4.22
CA GLU A 13 -21.99 -23.75 4.07
C GLU A 13 -20.90 -24.15 3.07
N PHE A 14 -19.75 -24.56 3.63
CA PHE A 14 -18.81 -25.50 2.99
C PHE A 14 -19.47 -26.88 2.71
N ASP A 15 -20.78 -26.95 2.48
CA ASP A 15 -21.59 -28.18 2.35
C ASP A 15 -21.38 -28.88 0.99
N GLY A 16 -20.22 -28.67 0.37
CA GLY A 16 -19.79 -29.33 -0.86
C GLY A 16 -18.30 -29.25 -1.11
N GLY A 17 -17.48 -29.01 -0.08
CA GLY A 17 -16.03 -28.88 -0.19
C GLY A 17 -15.55 -27.51 -0.72
N PRO A 18 -14.25 -27.35 -0.96
CA PRO A 18 -13.68 -26.08 -1.41
C PRO A 18 -14.21 -25.70 -2.80
N ASP A 19 -14.38 -24.40 -3.05
CA ASP A 19 -14.77 -23.89 -4.36
C ASP A 19 -13.60 -24.04 -5.35
N THR A 20 -13.59 -25.17 -6.05
CA THR A 20 -12.55 -25.52 -7.02
C THR A 20 -12.82 -24.92 -8.39
N VAL A 21 -11.79 -24.85 -9.24
CA VAL A 21 -11.90 -24.43 -10.64
C VAL A 21 -12.94 -25.26 -11.40
N GLN A 22 -13.01 -26.56 -11.17
CA GLN A 22 -13.97 -27.46 -11.80
C GLN A 22 -15.40 -27.15 -11.37
N ARG A 23 -15.64 -26.92 -10.07
CA ARG A 23 -16.95 -26.49 -9.57
C ARG A 23 -17.35 -25.16 -10.17
N ALA A 24 -16.45 -24.17 -10.16
CA ALA A 24 -16.70 -22.85 -10.73
C ALA A 24 -17.05 -22.89 -12.22
N ALA A 25 -16.48 -23.83 -13.00
CA ALA A 25 -16.88 -24.05 -14.39
C ALA A 25 -18.26 -24.72 -14.51
N ALA A 26 -18.62 -25.60 -13.57
CA ALA A 26 -19.89 -26.33 -13.57
C ALA A 26 -21.07 -25.53 -13.01
N THR A 27 -20.83 -24.49 -12.20
CA THR A 27 -21.87 -23.67 -11.56
C THR A 27 -21.77 -22.19 -11.92
N PRO A 28 -21.93 -21.81 -13.20
CA PRO A 28 -21.70 -20.43 -13.67
C PRO A 28 -22.67 -19.37 -13.10
N GLU A 29 -23.82 -19.79 -12.58
CA GLU A 29 -24.88 -18.93 -12.03
C GLU A 29 -24.90 -18.89 -10.49
N GLU A 30 -23.94 -19.56 -9.83
CA GLU A 30 -23.81 -19.52 -8.38
C GLU A 30 -23.48 -18.08 -7.94
N LEU A 31 -24.33 -17.52 -7.07
CA LEU A 31 -24.20 -16.14 -6.61
C LEU A 31 -22.94 -15.96 -5.78
N GLN A 32 -22.21 -14.87 -6.03
CA GLN A 32 -20.99 -14.52 -5.29
C GLN A 32 -21.11 -13.11 -4.70
N PRO A 33 -20.69 -12.88 -3.44
CA PRO A 33 -20.82 -11.58 -2.76
C PRO A 33 -19.73 -10.59 -3.19
N TYR A 34 -19.50 -10.39 -4.49
CA TYR A 34 -18.42 -9.54 -4.99
C TYR A 34 -18.58 -8.06 -4.59
N ALA A 35 -19.82 -7.57 -4.48
CA ALA A 35 -20.11 -6.20 -4.07
C ALA A 35 -19.70 -5.93 -2.61
N GLU A 36 -19.86 -6.91 -1.71
CA GLU A 36 -19.41 -6.82 -0.32
C GLU A 36 -17.88 -6.77 -0.21
N LEU A 37 -17.18 -7.36 -1.18
CA LEU A 37 -15.73 -7.29 -1.30
C LEU A 37 -15.25 -5.97 -1.95
N GLY A 38 -16.15 -5.05 -2.28
CA GLY A 38 -15.83 -3.73 -2.84
C GLY A 38 -15.55 -3.71 -4.34
N LEU A 39 -15.90 -4.79 -5.06
CA LEU A 39 -15.85 -4.83 -6.53
C LEU A 39 -17.13 -4.22 -7.12
N ARG A 40 -16.99 -3.53 -8.25
CA ARG A 40 -18.10 -3.07 -9.06
C ARG A 40 -18.60 -4.19 -10.00
N ASP A 41 -19.82 -4.03 -10.51
CA ASP A 41 -20.41 -4.99 -11.45
C ASP A 41 -19.54 -5.17 -12.70
N ASP A 42 -19.03 -4.07 -13.27
CA ASP A 42 -18.14 -4.10 -14.45
C ASP A 42 -16.79 -4.77 -14.15
N GLU A 43 -16.26 -4.62 -12.94
CA GLU A 43 -15.04 -5.30 -12.51
C GLU A 43 -15.25 -6.81 -12.38
N TYR A 44 -16.40 -7.24 -11.84
CA TYR A 44 -16.76 -8.65 -11.73
C TYR A 44 -16.99 -9.29 -13.10
N GLU A 45 -17.73 -8.63 -13.99
CA GLU A 45 -17.90 -9.08 -15.38
C GLU A 45 -16.55 -9.25 -16.08
N ARG A 46 -15.65 -8.28 -15.90
CA ARG A 46 -14.30 -8.37 -16.47
C ARG A 46 -13.49 -9.55 -15.93
N ILE A 47 -13.62 -9.87 -14.64
CA ILE A 47 -12.99 -11.07 -14.06
C ILE A 47 -13.54 -12.34 -14.74
N ARG A 48 -14.85 -12.42 -14.96
CA ARG A 48 -15.47 -13.56 -15.66
C ARG A 48 -14.96 -13.69 -17.10
N GLU A 49 -14.81 -12.57 -17.81
CA GLU A 49 -14.25 -12.55 -19.17
C GLU A 49 -12.80 -13.03 -19.19
N VAL A 50 -11.97 -12.58 -18.25
CA VAL A 50 -10.54 -12.97 -18.16
C VAL A 50 -10.40 -14.47 -17.88
N LEU A 51 -11.25 -15.01 -17.00
CA LEU A 51 -11.18 -16.42 -16.60
C LEU A 51 -11.95 -17.36 -17.54
N GLY A 52 -12.88 -16.84 -18.34
CA GLY A 52 -13.81 -17.63 -19.16
C GLY A 52 -14.86 -18.42 -18.35
N ARG A 53 -15.01 -18.11 -17.06
CA ARG A 53 -15.94 -18.75 -16.10
C ARG A 53 -16.15 -17.81 -14.90
N ARG A 54 -17.03 -18.15 -13.96
CA ARG A 54 -17.04 -17.45 -12.67
C ARG A 54 -15.72 -17.71 -11.91
N PRO A 55 -15.18 -16.73 -11.16
CA PRO A 55 -14.04 -16.97 -10.29
C PRO A 55 -14.41 -17.94 -9.15
N THR A 56 -13.42 -18.64 -8.61
CA THR A 56 -13.59 -19.30 -7.32
C THR A 56 -13.67 -18.26 -6.20
N GLN A 57 -14.16 -18.61 -5.01
CA GLN A 57 -14.16 -17.67 -3.88
C GLN A 57 -12.76 -17.15 -3.53
N SER A 58 -11.72 -17.99 -3.63
CA SER A 58 -10.34 -17.58 -3.40
C SER A 58 -9.82 -16.65 -4.50
N GLU A 59 -10.12 -16.94 -5.77
CA GLU A 59 -9.76 -16.05 -6.88
C GLU A 59 -10.46 -14.71 -6.77
N LEU A 60 -11.75 -14.71 -6.42
CA LEU A 60 -12.55 -13.50 -6.23
C LEU A 60 -11.96 -12.63 -5.12
N ALA A 61 -11.58 -13.21 -3.99
CA ALA A 61 -10.91 -12.50 -2.90
C ALA A 61 -9.55 -11.93 -3.32
N MET A 62 -8.80 -12.61 -4.19
CA MET A 62 -7.54 -12.07 -4.70
C MET A 62 -7.76 -10.90 -5.66
N TYR A 63 -8.73 -11.01 -6.57
CA TYR A 63 -9.08 -9.90 -7.45
C TYR A 63 -9.57 -8.68 -6.66
N SER A 64 -10.39 -8.86 -5.62
CA SER A 64 -10.90 -7.72 -4.84
C SER A 64 -9.80 -6.90 -4.18
N ILE A 65 -8.78 -7.56 -3.62
CA ILE A 65 -7.62 -6.89 -3.01
C ILE A 65 -6.75 -6.25 -4.10
N MET A 66 -6.39 -7.01 -5.14
CA MET A 66 -5.46 -6.55 -6.17
C MET A 66 -6.01 -5.40 -7.01
N TRP A 67 -7.33 -5.37 -7.25
CA TRP A 67 -8.02 -4.31 -8.01
C TRP A 67 -8.58 -3.19 -7.12
N SER A 68 -8.33 -3.25 -5.81
CA SER A 68 -8.61 -2.14 -4.90
C SER A 68 -7.85 -0.87 -5.32
N GLU A 69 -8.34 0.31 -4.91
CA GLU A 69 -7.63 1.57 -5.18
C GLU A 69 -6.22 1.58 -4.55
N HIS A 70 -6.08 0.95 -3.37
CA HIS A 70 -4.83 0.91 -2.62
C HIS A 70 -3.71 0.19 -3.39
N CYS A 71 -4.05 -0.90 -4.10
CA CYS A 71 -3.06 -1.68 -4.84
C CYS A 71 -2.93 -1.24 -6.30
N SER A 72 -4.05 -0.97 -6.98
CA SER A 72 -4.07 -0.73 -8.43
C SER A 72 -3.80 0.73 -8.81
N TYR A 73 -3.99 1.67 -7.88
CA TYR A 73 -3.98 3.11 -8.15
C TYR A 73 -4.94 3.50 -9.30
N LYS A 74 -6.04 2.77 -9.49
CA LYS A 74 -6.91 2.92 -10.68
C LYS A 74 -7.38 4.35 -10.93
N SER A 75 -7.70 5.11 -9.88
CA SER A 75 -8.06 6.53 -10.03
C SER A 75 -6.84 7.45 -10.21
N SER A 76 -5.72 7.14 -9.56
CA SER A 76 -4.56 8.03 -9.49
C SER A 76 -3.56 7.81 -10.63
N LYS A 77 -3.49 6.61 -11.21
CA LYS A 77 -2.52 6.20 -12.24
C LYS A 77 -2.58 7.09 -13.47
N VAL A 78 -3.78 7.49 -13.89
CA VAL A 78 -3.98 8.40 -15.04
C VAL A 78 -3.32 9.76 -14.81
N HIS A 79 -3.32 10.26 -13.57
CA HIS A 79 -2.71 11.53 -13.21
C HIS A 79 -1.21 11.40 -12.94
N LEU A 80 -0.77 10.28 -12.36
CA LEU A 80 0.63 10.04 -12.02
C LEU A 80 1.50 9.67 -13.22
N ARG A 81 0.90 9.15 -14.31
CA ARG A 81 1.61 8.81 -15.55
C ARG A 81 2.44 9.97 -16.11
N GLN A 82 1.97 11.20 -15.95
CA GLN A 82 2.70 12.39 -16.40
C GLN A 82 4.10 12.53 -15.77
N PHE A 83 4.31 12.00 -14.56
CA PHE A 83 5.64 12.05 -13.93
C PHE A 83 6.63 11.18 -14.68
N GLY A 84 6.20 10.01 -15.18
CA GLY A 84 7.01 9.14 -16.04
C GLY A 84 7.28 9.76 -17.42
N GLU A 85 6.27 10.39 -18.01
CA GLU A 85 6.38 11.01 -19.34
C GLU A 85 7.24 12.28 -19.35
N LYS A 86 7.30 13.00 -18.22
CA LYS A 86 8.03 14.26 -18.08
C LYS A 86 9.36 14.11 -17.35
N VAL A 87 9.82 12.88 -17.08
CA VAL A 87 11.14 12.67 -16.44
C VAL A 87 12.22 13.23 -17.37
N PRO A 88 13.03 14.22 -16.94
CA PRO A 88 14.15 14.65 -17.72
C PRO A 88 15.19 13.53 -17.80
N PRO A 89 15.82 13.30 -18.97
CA PRO A 89 16.90 12.31 -19.07
C PRO A 89 18.01 12.68 -18.09
N SER A 90 18.38 11.72 -17.23
CA SER A 90 19.37 11.91 -16.18
C SER A 90 20.08 10.60 -15.87
N ASP A 91 21.39 10.60 -16.00
CA ASP A 91 22.24 9.46 -15.66
C ASP A 91 22.30 9.22 -14.14
N LYS A 92 21.78 10.17 -13.34
CA LYS A 92 21.76 10.06 -11.88
C LYS A 92 20.58 9.23 -11.37
N LEU A 93 19.54 8.98 -12.16
CA LEU A 93 18.41 8.17 -11.73
C LEU A 93 18.71 6.69 -12.00
N LEU A 94 19.11 5.96 -10.96
CA LEU A 94 19.50 4.55 -11.09
C LEU A 94 18.28 3.61 -11.08
N ALA A 95 17.22 3.99 -10.38
CA ALA A 95 15.95 3.26 -10.33
C ALA A 95 14.79 4.26 -10.15
N GLY A 96 13.73 4.09 -10.93
CA GLY A 96 12.62 5.04 -11.02
C GLY A 96 11.25 4.40 -10.82
N ILE A 97 10.24 4.94 -11.51
CA ILE A 97 8.86 4.43 -11.46
C ILE A 97 8.83 2.97 -11.91
N GLY A 98 8.16 2.12 -11.13
CA GLY A 98 8.06 0.67 -11.35
C GLY A 98 8.88 -0.15 -10.36
N GLU A 99 9.86 0.44 -9.69
CA GLU A 99 10.66 -0.20 -8.65
C GLU A 99 10.09 0.03 -7.25
N ASN A 100 10.53 -0.76 -6.28
CA ASN A 100 10.06 -0.66 -4.90
C ASN A 100 10.40 0.67 -4.25
N ALA A 101 11.49 1.36 -4.63
CA ALA A 101 11.83 2.70 -4.18
C ALA A 101 12.69 3.42 -5.25
N GLY A 102 12.72 4.76 -5.21
CA GLY A 102 13.51 5.56 -6.13
C GLY A 102 14.97 5.64 -5.67
N VAL A 103 15.91 5.49 -6.60
CA VAL A 103 17.36 5.51 -6.33
C VAL A 103 18.05 6.59 -7.16
N ILE A 104 18.76 7.50 -6.50
CA ILE A 104 19.52 8.58 -7.13
C ILE A 104 21.00 8.48 -6.76
N GLN A 105 21.88 8.57 -7.75
CA GLN A 105 23.32 8.68 -7.54
C GLN A 105 23.69 10.09 -7.06
N VAL A 106 24.40 10.17 -5.94
CA VAL A 106 24.86 11.43 -5.34
C VAL A 106 26.34 11.67 -5.62
N SER A 107 27.13 10.61 -5.71
CA SER A 107 28.56 10.62 -6.08
C SER A 107 28.96 9.31 -6.78
N ASP A 108 30.21 9.19 -7.20
CA ASP A 108 30.75 7.98 -7.84
C ASP A 108 30.69 6.74 -6.95
N ASP A 109 30.52 6.95 -5.65
CA ASP A 109 30.59 5.94 -4.61
C ASP A 109 29.36 5.84 -3.72
N ILE A 110 28.39 6.76 -3.86
CA ILE A 110 27.18 6.82 -3.05
C ILE A 110 25.93 6.95 -3.94
N ALA A 111 24.96 6.08 -3.66
CA ALA A 111 23.59 6.22 -4.13
C ALA A 111 22.63 6.35 -2.94
N VAL A 112 21.59 7.15 -3.10
CA VAL A 112 20.55 7.36 -2.10
C VAL A 112 19.24 6.79 -2.60
N THR A 113 18.64 5.90 -1.80
CA THR A 113 17.28 5.42 -2.05
C THR A 113 16.32 6.09 -1.09
N PHE A 114 15.15 6.45 -1.60
CA PHE A 114 14.08 6.99 -0.78
C PHE A 114 12.71 6.54 -1.29
N LYS A 115 11.78 6.42 -0.35
CA LYS A 115 10.37 6.19 -0.62
C LYS A 115 9.54 6.90 0.44
N VAL A 116 8.28 7.15 0.10
CA VAL A 116 7.28 7.70 1.00
C VAL A 116 6.08 6.78 0.94
N GLU A 117 5.64 6.28 2.09
CA GLU A 117 4.41 5.49 2.23
C GLU A 117 3.41 6.24 3.10
N SER A 118 2.16 5.78 3.18
CA SER A 118 1.20 6.27 4.17
C SER A 118 0.42 5.15 4.83
N HIS A 119 0.12 5.28 6.12
CA HIS A 119 -0.58 4.25 6.90
C HIS A 119 -1.80 4.78 7.65
N ASN A 120 -2.58 5.61 6.94
CA ASN A 120 -3.57 6.52 7.53
C ASN A 120 -4.74 5.84 8.22
N HIS A 121 -5.43 4.94 7.51
CA HIS A 121 -6.63 4.30 8.03
C HIS A 121 -6.34 3.43 9.25
N PRO A 122 -5.31 2.56 9.25
CA PRO A 122 -4.98 1.79 10.44
C PRO A 122 -4.47 2.67 11.58
N SER A 123 -3.65 3.71 11.32
CA SER A 123 -3.22 4.66 12.36
C SER A 123 -4.37 5.43 13.02
N TYR A 124 -5.54 5.53 12.37
CA TYR A 124 -6.71 6.14 12.99
C TYR A 124 -7.45 5.17 13.93
N VAL A 125 -7.58 3.91 13.49
CA VAL A 125 -8.27 2.84 14.23
C VAL A 125 -7.44 2.40 15.45
N GLU A 126 -6.17 2.08 15.23
CA GLU A 126 -5.22 1.70 16.26
C GLU A 126 -3.93 2.54 16.05
N PRO A 127 -3.74 3.61 16.84
CA PRO A 127 -2.67 4.57 16.60
C PRO A 127 -1.25 4.03 16.73
N TYR A 128 -0.98 3.15 17.69
CA TYR A 128 0.38 2.70 17.98
C TYR A 128 0.89 1.72 16.93
N GLN A 129 0.21 0.58 16.79
CA GLN A 129 0.48 -0.45 15.81
C GLN A 129 0.30 0.08 14.41
N GLY A 130 -0.75 0.87 14.15
CA GLY A 130 -0.95 1.45 12.81
C GLY A 130 0.22 2.34 12.38
N ALA A 131 0.81 3.12 13.28
CA ALA A 131 2.00 3.90 12.95
C ALA A 131 3.28 3.04 12.88
N ALA A 132 3.46 2.11 13.83
CA ALA A 132 4.62 1.21 13.88
C ALA A 132 4.71 0.32 12.63
N THR A 133 3.60 -0.23 12.14
CA THR A 133 3.59 -1.04 10.92
C THR A 133 3.86 -0.22 9.67
N GLY A 134 3.46 1.06 9.65
CA GLY A 134 3.83 2.01 8.59
C GLY A 134 5.34 2.24 8.53
N VAL A 135 5.99 2.48 9.67
CA VAL A 135 7.46 2.61 9.74
C VAL A 135 8.14 1.29 9.34
N GLY A 136 7.61 0.14 9.78
CA GLY A 136 8.12 -1.16 9.39
C GLY A 136 8.00 -1.44 7.89
N GLY A 137 6.92 -1.00 7.24
CA GLY A 137 6.70 -1.11 5.80
C GLY A 137 7.76 -0.37 5.00
N ILE A 138 7.93 0.92 5.28
CA ILE A 138 8.91 1.74 4.56
C ILE A 138 10.35 1.25 4.76
N VAL A 139 10.70 0.76 5.96
CA VAL A 139 12.01 0.19 6.22
C VAL A 139 12.25 -1.07 5.38
N ARG A 140 11.25 -1.94 5.24
CA ARG A 140 11.37 -3.15 4.39
C ARG A 140 11.54 -2.80 2.91
N ASP A 141 10.87 -1.76 2.43
CA ASP A 141 11.01 -1.32 1.03
C ASP A 141 12.46 -0.88 0.72
N ILE A 142 13.10 -0.16 1.63
CA ILE A 142 14.51 0.25 1.49
C ILE A 142 15.45 -0.96 1.57
N LEU A 143 15.19 -1.89 2.49
CA LEU A 143 15.97 -3.13 2.61
C LEU A 143 15.85 -4.01 1.35
N ALA A 144 14.67 -4.07 0.73
CA ALA A 144 14.44 -4.82 -0.51
C ALA A 144 15.26 -4.27 -1.68
N MET A 145 15.59 -2.98 -1.69
CA MET A 145 16.53 -2.38 -2.64
C MET A 145 18.01 -2.71 -2.33
N GLY A 146 18.28 -3.54 -1.31
CA GLY A 146 19.62 -3.89 -0.83
C GLY A 146 20.36 -2.71 -0.20
N ALA A 147 19.61 -1.75 0.35
CA ALA A 147 20.14 -0.52 0.90
C ALA A 147 19.96 -0.50 2.43
N ARG A 148 20.90 0.13 3.15
CA ARG A 148 20.83 0.24 4.63
C ARG A 148 20.04 1.50 5.04
N PRO A 149 18.88 1.39 5.69
CA PRO A 149 18.17 2.56 6.23
C PRO A 149 19.09 3.39 7.13
N VAL A 150 19.17 4.70 6.93
CA VAL A 150 19.97 5.60 7.80
C VAL A 150 19.12 6.67 8.48
N ALA A 151 17.92 6.91 7.97
CA ALA A 151 17.02 7.93 8.47
C ALA A 151 15.56 7.58 8.15
N VAL A 152 14.66 7.97 9.04
CA VAL A 152 13.20 8.05 8.80
C VAL A 152 12.75 9.50 9.03
N MET A 153 11.70 9.91 8.33
CA MET A 153 11.08 11.24 8.45
C MET A 153 9.56 11.12 8.42
N ASP A 154 8.87 11.81 9.33
CA ASP A 154 7.43 11.68 9.51
C ASP A 154 6.69 13.02 9.32
N PRO A 155 6.19 13.32 8.12
CA PRO A 155 5.20 14.37 7.90
C PRO A 155 3.82 13.93 8.44
N LEU A 156 3.55 14.27 9.69
CA LEU A 156 2.29 13.99 10.37
C LEU A 156 1.25 15.08 10.10
N ARG A 157 0.02 14.67 9.77
CA ARG A 157 -1.13 15.57 9.59
C ARG A 157 -2.27 15.15 10.49
N PHE A 158 -2.65 16.08 11.37
CA PHE A 158 -3.74 15.91 12.32
C PHE A 158 -4.84 16.96 12.13
N GLY A 159 -6.01 16.72 12.70
CA GLY A 159 -7.10 17.70 12.79
C GLY A 159 -6.75 18.87 13.71
N ALA A 160 -7.76 19.61 14.18
CA ALA A 160 -7.55 20.68 15.14
C ALA A 160 -6.92 20.11 16.43
N ALA A 161 -6.00 20.88 17.04
CA ALA A 161 -5.20 20.39 18.17
C ALA A 161 -6.05 20.14 19.43
N ASP A 162 -7.16 20.86 19.57
CA ASP A 162 -8.16 20.77 20.63
C ASP A 162 -9.26 19.72 20.36
N HIS A 163 -9.25 19.08 19.19
CA HIS A 163 -10.23 18.04 18.86
C HIS A 163 -9.95 16.74 19.62
N GLU A 164 -11.01 16.11 20.14
CA GLU A 164 -10.92 14.87 20.93
C GLU A 164 -10.17 13.73 20.21
N ASP A 165 -10.46 13.51 18.92
CA ASP A 165 -9.72 12.53 18.12
C ASP A 165 -8.23 12.85 17.97
N THR A 166 -7.84 14.12 17.89
CA THR A 166 -6.42 14.48 17.83
C THR A 166 -5.72 14.11 19.13
N ALA A 167 -6.36 14.40 20.28
CA ALA A 167 -5.85 14.04 21.60
C ALA A 167 -5.74 12.51 21.78
N ARG A 168 -6.66 11.74 21.18
CA ARG A 168 -6.63 10.27 21.19
C ARG A 168 -5.53 9.68 20.30
N VAL A 169 -5.42 10.16 19.05
CA VAL A 169 -4.60 9.51 18.01
C VAL A 169 -3.13 9.95 18.08
N LEU A 170 -2.87 11.24 18.29
CA LEU A 170 -1.52 11.81 18.20
C LEU A 170 -0.51 11.12 19.13
N PRO A 171 -0.79 10.91 20.43
CA PRO A 171 0.19 10.30 21.33
C PRO A 171 0.54 8.86 20.93
N GLY A 172 -0.46 8.10 20.48
CA GLY A 172 -0.26 6.72 20.06
C GLY A 172 0.55 6.62 18.77
N VAL A 173 0.29 7.49 17.78
CA VAL A 173 1.07 7.56 16.53
C VAL A 173 2.54 7.89 16.84
N VAL A 174 2.81 8.93 17.63
CA VAL A 174 4.17 9.34 17.98
C VAL A 174 4.91 8.23 18.75
N SER A 175 4.22 7.59 19.68
CA SER A 175 4.80 6.47 20.46
C SER A 175 5.07 5.24 19.59
N GLY A 176 4.19 4.93 18.64
CA GLY A 176 4.34 3.82 17.71
C GLY A 176 5.53 3.99 16.77
N ILE A 177 5.71 5.21 16.23
CA ILE A 177 6.88 5.57 15.42
C ILE A 177 8.16 5.39 16.24
N GLY A 178 8.24 6.04 17.40
CA GLY A 178 9.43 5.97 18.25
C GLY A 178 9.78 4.54 18.70
N GLY A 179 8.77 3.71 18.96
CA GLY A 179 8.95 2.30 19.30
C GLY A 179 9.58 1.50 18.15
N MET A 180 9.06 1.63 16.94
CA MET A 180 9.57 0.89 15.77
C MET A 180 10.96 1.36 15.34
N GLU A 181 11.23 2.66 15.41
CA GLU A 181 12.54 3.23 15.07
C GLU A 181 13.64 2.79 16.03
N THR A 182 13.34 2.79 17.33
CA THR A 182 14.26 2.29 18.36
C THR A 182 14.59 0.82 18.10
N ALA A 183 13.57 0.01 17.80
CA ALA A 183 13.76 -1.42 17.49
C ALA A 183 14.57 -1.65 16.19
N SER A 184 14.41 -0.77 15.20
CA SER A 184 15.07 -0.88 13.90
C SER A 184 16.46 -0.22 13.85
N ALA A 185 16.89 0.43 14.95
CA ALA A 185 18.11 1.22 15.03
C ALA A 185 18.25 2.29 13.92
N CYS A 186 17.11 2.84 13.47
CA CYS A 186 17.06 3.87 12.43
C CYS A 186 16.45 5.14 13.04
N PRO A 187 17.23 6.22 13.24
CA PRO A 187 16.72 7.39 13.94
C PRO A 187 15.75 8.23 13.08
N THR A 188 14.72 8.82 13.70
CA THR A 188 14.02 9.98 13.13
C THR A 188 15.04 11.08 12.88
N SER A 189 15.14 11.53 11.63
CA SER A 189 15.98 12.67 11.23
C SER A 189 15.19 13.98 11.14
N ALA A 190 13.89 13.91 10.85
CA ALA A 190 12.99 15.06 10.83
C ALA A 190 11.52 14.63 10.98
N ALA A 191 10.79 15.24 11.92
CA ALA A 191 9.33 15.11 12.04
C ALA A 191 8.67 16.46 11.77
N ARG A 192 7.60 16.50 10.96
CA ARG A 192 6.85 17.73 10.68
C ARG A 192 5.36 17.51 10.90
N SER A 193 4.87 17.87 12.07
CA SER A 193 3.44 17.92 12.35
C SER A 193 2.81 19.20 11.79
N SER A 194 1.60 19.09 11.25
CA SER A 194 0.73 20.27 11.09
C SER A 194 -0.70 19.93 11.49
N SER A 195 -1.32 20.86 12.20
CA SER A 195 -2.75 20.86 12.48
C SER A 195 -3.47 21.72 11.44
N THR A 196 -4.59 21.24 10.92
CA THR A 196 -5.40 22.04 10.00
C THR A 196 -6.88 21.69 10.22
N PRO A 197 -7.80 22.67 10.30
CA PRO A 197 -9.22 22.38 10.50
C PRO A 197 -9.86 21.62 9.33
N ALA A 198 -9.26 21.67 8.14
CA ALA A 198 -9.70 20.93 6.95
C ALA A 198 -9.44 19.41 7.03
N THR A 199 -8.51 18.97 7.90
CA THR A 199 -8.33 17.55 8.23
C THR A 199 -9.41 17.15 9.23
N ARG A 200 -10.66 16.99 8.74
CA ARG A 200 -11.69 16.24 9.47
C ARG A 200 -11.21 14.81 9.68
N ALA A 201 -11.80 14.13 10.66
CA ALA A 201 -11.44 12.82 11.22
C ALA A 201 -11.26 11.62 10.26
N THR A 202 -11.24 11.85 8.94
CA THR A 202 -11.12 10.84 7.89
C THR A 202 -9.94 11.05 6.93
N ARG A 203 -9.14 12.12 7.07
CA ARG A 203 -8.01 12.41 6.16
C ARG A 203 -6.66 12.63 6.86
N TRP A 204 -6.39 11.80 7.85
CA TRP A 204 -5.11 11.77 8.55
C TRP A 204 -4.00 11.33 7.60
N SER A 205 -2.81 11.90 7.71
CA SER A 205 -1.65 11.48 6.92
C SER A 205 -0.50 11.19 7.88
N THR A 206 -0.27 9.92 8.19
CA THR A 206 1.04 9.43 8.60
C THR A 206 1.75 9.10 7.31
N ARG A 207 2.73 9.91 6.89
CA ARG A 207 3.70 9.41 5.91
C ARG A 207 5.01 9.26 6.63
N SER A 208 5.70 8.18 6.32
CA SER A 208 7.08 7.97 6.73
C SER A 208 7.92 7.92 5.47
N ALA A 209 9.00 8.68 5.45
CA ALA A 209 9.96 8.73 4.36
C ALA A 209 11.30 8.23 4.89
N SER A 210 11.81 7.14 4.33
CA SER A 210 13.15 6.66 4.70
C SER A 210 14.15 7.02 3.62
N ALA A 211 15.32 7.50 4.03
CA ALA A 211 16.46 7.73 3.16
C ALA A 211 17.61 6.79 3.56
N CYS A 212 18.32 6.25 2.57
CA CYS A 212 19.52 5.43 2.75
C CYS A 212 20.70 6.05 2.01
N CYS A 213 21.92 5.85 2.53
CA CYS A 213 23.18 6.03 1.82
C CYS A 213 23.78 4.64 1.51
N ARG A 214 23.83 4.23 0.23
CA ARG A 214 24.50 3.01 -0.22
C ARG A 214 25.97 3.36 -0.50
N SER A 215 26.89 2.96 0.40
CA SER A 215 28.33 3.08 0.13
C SER A 215 28.83 1.91 -0.73
N THR A 216 29.87 2.18 -1.51
CA THR A 216 30.52 1.33 -2.52
C THR A 216 31.03 -0.05 -2.10
N ALA A 217 30.88 -0.47 -0.84
CA ALA A 217 31.31 -1.80 -0.41
C ALA A 217 30.57 -2.96 -1.11
N CYS A 218 29.51 -2.68 -1.89
CA CYS A 218 28.78 -3.65 -2.70
C CYS A 218 28.86 -3.34 -4.21
N LYS A 219 30.04 -2.93 -4.73
CA LYS A 219 30.30 -2.85 -6.19
C LYS A 219 30.36 -4.22 -6.89
N THR A 220 30.25 -5.34 -6.16
CA THR A 220 30.50 -6.70 -6.69
C THR A 220 29.25 -7.53 -7.00
N ARG A 221 28.03 -7.02 -6.79
CA ARG A 221 26.81 -7.70 -7.29
C ARG A 221 26.15 -6.87 -8.38
N PRO A 222 26.20 -7.30 -9.65
CA PRO A 222 25.31 -6.73 -10.66
C PRO A 222 23.86 -6.90 -10.19
N LEU A 223 23.05 -5.84 -10.31
CA LEU A 223 21.60 -5.96 -10.25
C LEU A 223 21.19 -6.99 -11.32
N PRO A 224 20.34 -7.98 -11.00
CA PRO A 224 19.86 -8.91 -12.01
C PRO A 224 19.09 -8.13 -13.07
N ALA A 225 19.69 -8.03 -14.26
CA ALA A 225 19.04 -7.52 -15.44
C ALA A 225 17.97 -8.54 -15.86
N ARG A 226 16.74 -8.37 -15.36
CA ARG A 226 15.44 -8.78 -15.95
C ARG A 226 14.37 -8.78 -14.87
N ALA A 227 13.61 -7.70 -14.82
CA ALA A 227 12.25 -7.69 -14.27
C ALA A 227 11.36 -6.73 -15.08
N THR A 228 11.50 -6.70 -16.41
CA THR A 228 10.65 -5.89 -17.31
C THR A 228 9.49 -6.70 -17.90
N SER A 229 8.92 -7.67 -17.18
CA SER A 229 7.83 -8.48 -17.74
C SER A 229 6.69 -8.85 -16.79
N TRP A 230 6.56 -8.20 -15.64
CA TRP A 230 5.38 -8.39 -14.79
C TRP A 230 4.91 -7.05 -14.24
N CYS A 231 3.71 -6.66 -14.69
CA CYS A 231 2.90 -5.47 -14.39
C CYS A 231 3.16 -4.16 -15.16
#